data_AF-A0A3N5QK87-F1
#
_entry.id   AF-A0A3N5QK87-F1
#
_cell.length_a   1.000
_cell.length_b   1.000
_cell.length_c   1.000
_cell.angle_alpha   90.00
_cell.angle_beta   90.00
_cell.angle_gamma   90.00
#
_symmetry.space_group_name_H-M   'P 1'
#
loop_
_entity.id
_entity.type
_entity.pdbx_description
1 polymer ?
#
loop_
_entity_poly.entity_id
_entity_poly.type
_entity_poly.pdbx_seq_one_letter_code
_entity_poly.pdbx_strand_id
1 'polypeptide(L)' 'QFTDFNMISSIGAFGLGLSQLLFVYVVIKCIRGGPKATAEVWDNPAGLEWTVPSPAPHHTFDEPPVVK' A
#
# COMPACT_ATOMS: atom_id res chain seq x y z
N GLN A 1 35.10 -7.37 -20.35
CA GLN A 1 35.09 -7.39 -18.87
C GLN A 1 33.71 -6.92 -18.42
N PHE A 2 33.11 -7.52 -17.37
CA PHE A 2 31.74 -7.25 -16.86
C PHE A 2 30.54 -7.86 -17.58
N THR A 3 30.72 -8.64 -18.66
CA THR A 3 29.60 -9.29 -19.38
C THR A 3 28.72 -10.12 -18.45
N ASP A 4 29.32 -10.92 -17.56
CA ASP A 4 28.57 -11.78 -16.64
C ASP A 4 27.78 -10.98 -15.60
N PHE A 5 28.37 -9.91 -15.05
CA PHE A 5 27.69 -9.02 -14.12
C PHE A 5 26.54 -8.25 -14.77
N ASN A 6 26.73 -7.79 -16.02
CA ASN A 6 25.68 -7.13 -16.79
C ASN A 6 24.55 -8.10 -17.14
N MET A 7 24.86 -9.37 -17.40
CA MET A 7 23.85 -10.42 -17.61
C MET A 7 23.02 -10.65 -16.35
N ILE A 8 23.65 -10.77 -15.18
CA ILE A 8 22.94 -10.88 -13.89
C ILE A 8 22.05 -9.66 -13.66
N SER A 9 22.57 -8.45 -13.89
CA SER A 9 21.80 -7.20 -13.77
C SER A 9 20.59 -7.19 -14.71
N SER A 10 20.75 -7.65 -15.95
CA SER A 10 19.65 -7.72 -16.93
C SER A 10 18.56 -8.69 -16.50
N ILE A 11 18.92 -9.87 -15.97
CA ILE A 11 17.95 -10.82 -15.40
C ILE A 11 17.20 -10.19 -14.23
N GLY A 12 17.90 -9.49 -13.34
CA GLY A 12 17.29 -8.74 -12.24
C GLY A 12 16.33 -7.65 -12.73
N ALA A 13 16.69 -6.93 -13.80
CA ALA A 13 15.85 -5.91 -14.41
C ALA A 13 14.55 -6.49 -15.01
N PHE A 14 14.61 -7.66 -15.66
CA PHE A 14 13.40 -8.35 -16.12
C PHE A 14 12.52 -8.80 -14.95
N GLY A 15 13.13 -9.30 -13.86
CA GLY A 15 12.40 -9.64 -12.63
C GLY A 15 11.69 -8.43 -12.02
N LEU A 16 12.37 -7.28 -11.94
CA LEU A 16 11.78 -6.02 -11.50
C LEU A 16 10.67 -5.54 -12.45
N GLY A 17 10.84 -5.71 -13.76
CA GLY A 17 9.80 -5.41 -14.74
C GLY A 17 8.53 -6.24 -14.52
N LEU A 18 8.69 -7.55 -14.28
CA LEU A 18 7.58 -8.45 -13.97
C LEU A 18 6.89 -8.07 -12.65
N SER A 19 7.63 -7.63 -11.63
CA SER A 19 7.02 -7.22 -10.36
C SER A 19 6.13 -5.99 -10.51
N GLN A 20 6.42 -5.08 -11.46
CA GLN A 20 5.53 -3.95 -11.76
C GLN A 20 4.19 -4.41 -12.34
N LEU A 21 4.19 -5.43 -13.22
CA LEU A 21 2.94 -6.00 -13.74
C LEU A 21 2.10 -6.65 -12.62
N LEU A 22 2.75 -7.37 -11.70
CA LEU A 22 2.09 -7.93 -10.53
C LEU A 22 1.53 -6.83 -9.61
N PHE A 23 2.26 -5.74 -9.41
CA PHE A 23 1.79 -4.60 -8.62
C PHE A 23 0.51 -4.00 -9.21
N VAL A 24 0.49 -3.71 -10.51
CA VAL A 24 -0.71 -3.20 -11.21
C VAL A 24 -1.88 -4.18 -11.08
N TYR A 25 -1.63 -5.48 -11.27
CA TYR A 25 -2.66 -6.50 -11.08
C TYR A 25 -3.25 -6.51 -9.66
N VAL A 26 -2.40 -6.44 -8.63
CA VAL A 26 -2.83 -6.38 -7.22
C VAL A 26 -3.65 -5.11 -6.96
N VAL A 27 -3.22 -3.95 -7.45
CA VAL A 27 -3.97 -2.69 -7.32
C VAL A 27 -5.36 -2.81 -7.96
N ILE A 28 -5.44 -3.30 -9.20
CA ILE A 28 -6.72 -3.51 -9.89
C ILE A 28 -7.61 -4.48 -9.11
N LYS A 29 -7.04 -5.55 -8.57
CA LYS A 29 -7.78 -6.52 -7.75
C LYS A 29 -8.36 -5.86 -6.50
N CYS A 30 -7.59 -5.04 -5.78
CA CYS A 30 -8.04 -4.31 -4.59
C CYS A 30 -9.13 -3.29 -4.91
N ILE A 31 -9.03 -2.59 -6.05
CA ILE A 31 -10.08 -1.65 -6.50
C ILE A 31 -11.38 -2.38 -6.82
N ARG A 32 -11.30 -3.54 -7.47
CA ARG A 32 -12.48 -4.31 -7.91
C ARG A 32 -13.21 -5.00 -6.76
N GLY A 33 -12.59 -5.19 -5.60
CA GLY A 33 -13.26 -5.72 -4.43
C GLY A 33 -12.32 -6.37 -3.41
N GLY A 34 -12.94 -7.03 -2.43
CA GLY A 34 -12.27 -7.65 -1.29
C GLY A 34 -12.96 -7.29 0.03
N PRO A 35 -12.44 -7.79 1.15
CA PRO A 35 -12.89 -7.37 2.48
C PRO A 35 -12.76 -5.85 2.62
N LYS A 36 -13.76 -5.22 3.23
CA LYS A 36 -13.68 -3.79 3.56
C LYS A 36 -12.64 -3.59 4.67
N ALA A 37 -11.83 -2.55 4.51
CA ALA A 37 -10.90 -2.12 5.54
C ALA A 37 -11.66 -1.70 6.80
N THR A 38 -11.16 -2.11 7.96
CA THR A 38 -11.52 -1.51 9.26
C THR A 38 -10.89 -0.11 9.36
N ALA A 39 -11.24 0.64 10.41
CA ALA A 39 -10.50 1.88 10.73
C ALA A 39 -9.03 1.57 11.07
N GLU A 40 -8.78 0.43 11.73
CA GLU A 40 -7.50 -0.06 12.21
C GLU A 40 -7.10 -1.34 11.46
N VAL A 41 -6.38 -1.23 10.32
CA VAL A 41 -6.05 -2.39 9.47
C VAL A 41 -4.66 -2.98 9.69
N TRP A 42 -3.77 -2.27 10.38
CA TRP A 42 -2.39 -2.69 10.62
C TRP A 42 -2.17 -3.08 12.08
N ASP A 43 -1.09 -3.82 12.32
CA ASP A 43 -0.67 -4.17 13.68
C ASP A 43 -0.20 -2.91 14.44
N ASN A 44 -0.79 -2.67 15.62
CA ASN A 44 -0.51 -1.50 16.48
C ASN A 44 -0.72 -0.15 15.77
N PRO A 45 -1.94 0.17 15.33
CA PRO A 45 -2.26 1.45 14.71
C PRO A 45 -2.07 2.58 15.73
N ALA A 46 -1.20 3.53 15.41
CA ALA A 46 -0.88 4.66 16.28
C ALA A 46 -1.13 5.97 15.52
N GLY A 47 -1.82 6.90 16.17
CA GLY A 47 -2.22 8.17 15.56
C GLY A 47 -3.73 8.34 15.48
N LEU A 48 -4.18 9.55 15.19
CA LEU A 48 -5.60 9.90 15.13
C LEU A 48 -6.25 9.44 13.82
N GLU A 49 -5.48 9.20 12.77
CA GLU A 49 -5.98 8.69 11.49
C GLU A 49 -6.67 7.33 11.61
N TRP A 50 -6.33 6.57 12.66
CA TRP A 50 -6.89 5.24 12.95
C TRP A 50 -8.20 5.28 13.74
N THR A 51 -8.62 6.46 14.22
CA THR A 51 -9.92 6.65 14.89
C THR A 51 -11.04 7.03 13.91
N VAL A 52 -10.69 7.19 12.63
CA VAL A 52 -11.58 7.64 11.55
C VAL A 52 -12.00 6.42 10.70
N PRO A 53 -13.25 6.36 10.20
CA PRO A 53 -13.68 5.25 9.34
C PRO A 53 -12.93 5.22 8.00
N SER A 54 -12.89 4.03 7.37
CA SER A 54 -12.36 3.85 6.03
C SER A 54 -13.49 3.53 5.04
N PRO A 55 -13.75 4.35 4.01
CA PRO A 55 -13.00 5.55 3.62
C PRO A 55 -13.23 6.73 4.56
N ALA A 56 -12.24 7.62 4.66
CA ALA A 56 -12.32 8.81 5.49
C ALA A 56 -13.47 9.73 5.02
N PRO A 57 -14.22 10.34 5.96
CA PRO A 57 -15.23 11.36 5.65
C PRO A 57 -14.56 12.64 5.12
N HIS A 58 -15.35 13.50 4.47
CA HIS A 58 -14.85 14.79 3.94
C HIS A 58 -14.31 15.71 5.04
N HIS A 59 -14.98 15.74 6.19
CA HIS A 59 -14.51 16.41 7.41
C HIS A 59 -14.05 15.35 8.41
N THR A 60 -12.74 15.28 8.63
CA THR A 60 -12.11 14.20 9.40
C THR A 60 -12.54 14.18 10.87
N PHE A 61 -12.67 15.36 11.48
CA PHE A 61 -13.13 15.53 12.86
C PHE A 61 -14.05 16.75 12.96
N ASP A 62 -15.29 16.54 13.40
CA ASP A 62 -16.22 17.63 13.71
C ASP A 62 -15.91 18.26 15.08
N GLU A 63 -15.46 17.43 16.02
CA GLU A 63 -15.01 17.83 17.35
C GLU A 63 -13.50 17.58 17.50
N PRO A 64 -12.72 18.53 18.05
CA PRO A 64 -11.28 18.35 18.23
C PRO A 64 -10.96 17.11 19.10
N PRO A 65 -10.15 16.17 18.60
CA PRO A 65 -9.77 15.00 19.36
C PRO A 65 -8.83 15.35 20.51
N VAL A 66 -9.00 14.68 21.65
CA VAL A 66 -8.13 14.84 22.81
C VAL A 66 -6.95 13.88 22.68
N VAL A 67 -5.74 14.42 22.54
CA VAL A 67 -4.49 13.64 22.55
C VAL A 67 -4.06 13.44 24.01
N LYS A 68 -3.75 12.21 24.40
CA LYS A 68 -3.23 11.85 25.73
C LYS A 68 -1.74 11.56 25.67
#